data_AF-A0A382ZVX4-F1
#
_entry.id   AF-A0A382ZVX4-F1
#
_cell.length_a   1.000
_cell.length_b   1.000
_cell.length_c   1.000
_cell.angle_alpha   90.00
_cell.angle_beta   90.00
_cell.angle_gamma   90.00
#
_symmetry.space_group_name_H-M   'P 1'
#
loop_
_entity.id
_entity.type
_entity.pdbx_description
1 polymer ?
#
loop_
_entity_poly.entity_id
_entity_poly.type
_entity_poly.pdbx_seq_one_letter_code
_entity_poly.pdbx_strand_id
1 'polypeptide(L)'
;MTRRVLRYGLDKGRTVDVLGSEVQLRPFGVSCEVRVRRAGKRQTELLGSLHLQVPGQHNLQNALAAVCVGLEAGVTFERIADALADFRGVERRFQFRGEIGGVMVVDDYGHHPTEIQAVLAAARAGLDRRVLVAFQPHRYTRTHQLTEE
;
A
#
# COMPACT_ATOMS: atom_id res chain seq x y z
N MET A 1 20.48 9.42 25.74
CA MET A 1 19.35 9.87 24.88
C MET A 1 18.44 8.69 24.63
N THR A 2 17.18 8.75 25.06
CA THR A 2 16.16 7.75 24.72
C THR A 2 15.69 7.99 23.28
N ARG A 3 15.82 6.97 22.42
CA ARG A 3 15.40 7.06 21.02
C ARG A 3 13.88 6.92 20.96
N ARG A 4 13.19 7.90 20.39
CA ARG A 4 11.73 7.82 20.15
C ARG A 4 11.47 6.83 19.01
N VAL A 5 10.53 5.91 19.22
CA VAL A 5 10.13 4.90 18.23
C VAL A 5 8.62 4.98 18.05
N LEU A 6 8.18 5.12 16.79
CA LEU A 6 6.78 5.03 16.37
C LEU A 6 6.57 3.78 15.54
N ARG A 7 5.59 2.96 15.91
CA ARG A 7 5.24 1.74 15.20
C ARG A 7 3.94 1.94 14.45
N TYR A 8 3.89 1.49 13.20
CA TYR A 8 2.67 1.47 12.40
C TYR A 8 2.35 0.05 11.93
N GLY A 9 1.09 -0.18 11.58
CA GLY A 9 0.66 -1.46 11.03
C GLY A 9 -0.79 -1.48 10.62
N LEU A 10 -1.15 -2.54 9.89
CA LEU A 10 -2.53 -2.91 9.60
C LEU A 10 -2.99 -3.94 10.61
N ASP A 11 -4.28 -3.92 10.93
CA ASP A 11 -4.84 -4.76 11.98
C ASP A 11 -4.55 -6.26 11.78
N LYS A 12 -3.67 -6.78 12.63
CA LYS A 12 -3.27 -8.20 12.76
C LYS A 12 -2.92 -8.52 14.22
N GLY A 13 -3.65 -7.95 15.18
CA GLY A 13 -3.50 -8.29 16.60
C GLY A 13 -2.22 -7.80 17.29
N ARG A 14 -1.51 -6.83 16.71
CA ARG A 14 -0.33 -6.19 17.32
C ARG A 14 -0.60 -4.75 17.74
N THR A 15 -0.13 -4.42 18.93
CA THR A 15 -0.26 -3.10 19.57
C THR A 15 0.70 -2.10 18.91
N VAL A 16 0.24 -1.37 17.88
CA VAL A 16 1.00 -0.32 17.16
C VAL A 16 0.47 1.08 17.49
N ASP A 17 1.32 2.10 17.32
CA ASP A 17 1.02 3.49 17.70
C ASP A 17 0.13 4.18 16.66
N VAL A 18 0.29 3.82 15.37
CA VAL A 18 -0.58 4.23 14.26
C VAL A 18 -1.13 2.97 13.59
N LEU A 19 -2.45 2.81 13.61
CA LEU A 19 -3.15 1.62 13.12
C LEU A 19 -4.03 1.99 11.92
N GLY A 20 -3.91 1.21 10.85
CA GLY A 20 -4.92 1.15 9.79
C GLY A 20 -5.91 0.01 10.04
N SER A 21 -7.18 0.34 10.30
CA SER A 21 -8.29 -0.60 10.49
C SER A 21 -9.33 -0.48 9.38
N GLU A 22 -10.30 -1.40 9.31
CA GLU A 22 -11.39 -1.35 8.30
C GLU A 22 -10.86 -1.25 6.85
N VAL A 23 -9.88 -2.10 6.52
CA VAL A 23 -9.23 -2.06 5.20
C VAL A 23 -10.22 -2.47 4.11
N GLN A 24 -10.42 -1.58 3.14
CA GLN A 24 -11.24 -1.85 1.95
C GLN A 24 -10.37 -1.82 0.70
N LEU A 25 -10.29 -2.96 0.02
CA LEU A 25 -9.57 -3.09 -1.25
C LEU A 25 -10.49 -2.75 -2.42
N ARG A 26 -9.97 -1.99 -3.39
CA ARG A 26 -10.62 -1.67 -4.66
C ARG A 26 -9.62 -1.93 -5.79
N PRO A 27 -10.06 -2.19 -7.03
CA PRO A 27 -9.14 -2.49 -8.14
C PRO A 27 -8.03 -1.47 -8.38
N PHE A 28 -8.30 -0.20 -8.14
CA PHE A 28 -7.36 0.90 -8.36
C PHE A 28 -7.14 1.75 -7.11
N GLY A 29 -7.44 1.18 -5.93
CA GLY A 29 -7.33 1.95 -4.70
C GLY A 29 -7.46 1.10 -3.45
N VAL A 30 -7.12 1.71 -2.34
CA VAL A 30 -7.30 1.11 -1.01
C VAL A 30 -7.65 2.20 -0.03
N SER A 31 -8.49 1.86 0.95
CA SER A 31 -8.80 2.76 2.05
C SER A 31 -8.76 2.06 3.39
N CYS A 32 -8.57 2.83 4.45
CA CYS A 32 -8.68 2.38 5.83
C CYS A 32 -9.07 3.54 6.75
N GLU A 33 -9.50 3.21 7.97
CA GLU A 33 -9.52 4.16 9.07
C GLU A 33 -8.15 4.24 9.73
N VAL A 34 -7.69 5.45 10.05
CA VAL A 34 -6.43 5.68 10.76
C VAL A 34 -6.72 6.01 12.21
N ARG A 35 -6.15 5.21 13.11
CA ARG A 35 -6.29 5.40 14.55
C ARG A 35 -4.92 5.55 15.20
N VAL A 36 -4.80 6.44 16.18
CA VAL A 36 -3.54 6.69 16.90
C VAL A 36 -3.68 6.40 18.37
N ARG A 37 -2.67 5.73 18.94
CA ARG A 37 -2.52 5.55 20.39
C ARG A 37 -1.47 6.50 20.91
N ARG A 38 -1.88 7.46 21.74
CA ARG A 38 -0.97 8.38 22.43
C ARG A 38 -0.31 7.68 23.62
N ALA A 39 0.91 8.10 23.96
CA ALA A 39 1.64 7.58 25.11
C ALA A 39 0.79 7.65 26.39
N GLY A 40 0.75 6.56 27.15
CA GLY A 40 -0.03 6.46 28.39
C GLY A 40 -1.53 6.21 28.22
N LYS A 41 -2.07 6.21 26.99
CA LYS A 41 -3.49 5.89 26.74
C LYS A 41 -3.67 4.44 26.31
N ARG A 42 -4.68 3.77 26.86
CA ARG A 42 -5.10 2.41 26.46
C ARG A 42 -5.93 2.40 25.18
N GLN A 43 -6.73 3.44 24.96
CA GLN A 43 -7.63 3.53 23.81
C GLN A 43 -6.94 4.23 22.62
N THR A 44 -7.31 3.82 21.42
CA THR A 44 -6.95 4.51 20.18
C THR A 44 -7.96 5.61 19.88
N GLU A 45 -7.46 6.71 19.33
CA GLU A 45 -8.25 7.85 18.86
C GLU A 45 -8.37 7.74 17.34
N LEU A 46 -9.59 7.84 16.79
CA LEU A 46 -9.81 7.89 15.34
C LEU A 46 -9.36 9.27 14.84
N LEU A 47 -8.45 9.30 13.87
CA LEU A 47 -8.07 10.53 13.19
C LEU A 47 -8.91 10.79 11.93
N GLY A 48 -9.35 9.72 11.26
CA GLY A 48 -10.22 9.81 10.09
C GLY A 48 -9.93 8.70 9.08
N SER A 49 -10.42 8.88 7.86
CA SER A 49 -10.28 7.91 6.77
C SER A 49 -9.16 8.29 5.82
N LEU A 50 -8.33 7.31 5.46
CA LEU A 50 -7.29 7.44 4.45
C LEU A 50 -7.73 6.72 3.18
N HIS A 51 -7.62 7.40 2.04
CA HIS A 51 -7.97 6.86 0.73
C HIS A 51 -6.77 7.01 -0.20
N LEU A 52 -6.42 5.95 -0.93
CA LEU A 52 -5.33 5.95 -1.90
C LEU A 52 -5.87 5.56 -3.28
N GLN A 53 -5.37 6.22 -4.33
CA GLN A 53 -5.62 5.88 -5.73
C GLN A 53 -4.59 4.88 -6.28
N VAL A 54 -3.97 4.11 -5.38
CA VAL A 54 -3.04 3.03 -5.70
C VAL A 54 -3.52 1.77 -4.99
N PRO A 55 -3.57 0.62 -5.67
CA PRO A 55 -4.12 -0.59 -5.08
C PRO A 55 -3.12 -1.27 -4.14
N GLY A 56 -3.65 -2.13 -3.27
CA GLY A 56 -2.87 -3.08 -2.47
C GLY A 56 -2.54 -2.64 -1.04
N GLN A 57 -2.52 -3.61 -0.14
CA GLN A 57 -2.26 -3.40 1.30
C GLN A 57 -0.86 -2.83 1.60
N HIS A 58 0.13 -3.15 0.77
CA HIS A 58 1.49 -2.63 0.93
C HIS A 58 1.54 -1.11 0.74
N ASN A 59 0.76 -0.55 -0.18
CA ASN A 59 0.65 0.90 -0.34
C ASN A 59 -0.01 1.55 0.86
N LEU A 60 -0.97 0.89 1.48
CA LEU A 60 -1.56 1.35 2.73
C LEU A 60 -0.53 1.35 3.88
N GLN A 61 0.33 0.34 3.99
CA GLN A 61 1.43 0.32 4.95
C GLN A 61 2.43 1.46 4.70
N ASN A 62 2.82 1.68 3.45
CA ASN A 62 3.68 2.81 3.08
C ASN A 62 3.05 4.16 3.44
N ALA A 63 1.74 4.30 3.19
CA ALA A 63 1.01 5.50 3.52
C ALA A 63 0.91 5.73 5.04
N LEU A 64 0.73 4.67 5.84
CA LEU A 64 0.79 4.77 7.30
C LEU A 64 2.19 5.18 7.81
N ALA A 65 3.26 4.72 7.15
CA ALA A 65 4.61 5.19 7.44
C ALA A 65 4.74 6.70 7.17
N ALA A 66 4.19 7.18 6.06
CA ALA A 66 4.15 8.60 5.73
C ALA A 66 3.31 9.40 6.74
N VAL A 67 2.17 8.85 7.20
CA VAL A 67 1.35 9.44 8.27
C VAL A 67 2.17 9.60 9.56
N CYS A 68 2.90 8.56 9.99
CA CYS A 68 3.78 8.66 11.17
C CYS A 68 4.77 9.82 11.06
N VAL A 69 5.45 9.93 9.91
CA VAL A 69 6.45 10.99 9.67
C VAL A 69 5.79 12.37 9.63
N GLY A 70 4.66 12.50 8.94
CA GLY A 70 3.93 13.77 8.82
C GLY A 70 3.42 14.28 10.17
N LEU A 71 2.85 13.38 10.99
CA LEU A 71 2.40 13.73 12.34
C LEU A 71 3.58 14.17 13.23
N GLU A 72 4.73 13.50 13.15
CA GLU A 72 5.94 13.90 13.87
C GLU A 72 6.52 15.24 13.40
N ALA A 73 6.35 15.55 12.11
CA ALA A 73 6.72 16.84 11.53
C ALA A 73 5.70 17.96 11.86
N GLY A 74 4.63 17.67 12.58
CA GLY A 74 3.60 18.64 12.96
C GLY A 74 2.58 18.95 11.86
N VAL A 75 2.50 18.12 10.82
CA VAL A 75 1.45 18.24 9.79
C VAL A 75 0.16 17.62 10.32
N THR A 76 -0.95 18.33 10.15
CA THR A 76 -2.29 17.85 10.52
C THR A 76 -2.68 16.61 9.70
N PHE A 77 -3.41 15.68 10.29
CA PHE A 77 -3.82 14.44 9.62
C PHE A 77 -4.60 14.72 8.33
N GLU A 78 -5.46 15.72 8.32
CA GLU A 78 -6.30 16.12 7.19
C GLU A 78 -5.44 16.44 5.96
N ARG A 79 -4.41 17.28 6.14
CA ARG A 79 -3.46 17.65 5.06
C ARG A 79 -2.65 16.45 4.55
N ILE A 80 -2.30 15.52 5.43
CA ILE A 80 -1.61 14.28 5.03
C ILE A 80 -2.56 13.39 4.22
N ALA A 81 -3.79 13.23 4.69
CA ALA A 81 -4.80 12.42 4.05
C ALA A 81 -5.15 12.97 2.65
N ASP A 82 -5.32 14.29 2.52
CA ASP A 82 -5.57 14.96 1.24
C ASP A 82 -4.42 14.72 0.25
N ALA A 83 -3.17 14.93 0.69
CA ALA A 83 -2.00 14.72 -0.16
C ALA A 83 -1.86 13.26 -0.62
N LEU A 84 -2.18 12.30 0.25
CA LEU A 84 -2.15 10.87 -0.07
C LEU A 84 -3.32 10.44 -0.97
N ALA A 85 -4.48 11.09 -0.86
CA ALA A 85 -5.61 10.88 -1.76
C ALA A 85 -5.31 11.36 -3.19
N ASP A 86 -4.47 12.39 -3.32
CA ASP A 86 -4.00 12.90 -4.60
C ASP A 86 -2.81 12.14 -5.21
N PHE A 87 -2.16 11.28 -4.44
CA PHE A 87 -1.07 10.45 -4.94
C PHE A 87 -1.55 9.45 -5.99
N ARG A 88 -1.02 9.56 -7.21
CA ARG A 88 -1.37 8.72 -8.38
C ARG A 88 -0.42 7.53 -8.58
N GLY A 89 0.42 7.23 -7.60
CA GLY A 89 1.43 6.19 -7.70
C GLY A 89 2.75 6.67 -8.29
N VAL A 90 3.61 5.71 -8.55
CA VAL A 90 4.89 5.90 -9.21
C VAL A 90 4.76 5.33 -10.61
N GLU A 91 5.45 5.93 -11.59
CA GLU A 91 5.45 5.43 -12.97
C GLU A 91 5.75 3.93 -12.99
N ARG A 92 4.98 3.16 -13.79
CA ARG A 92 5.13 1.71 -13.96
C ARG A 92 4.91 0.88 -12.68
N ARG A 93 4.01 1.32 -11.79
CA ARG A 93 3.48 0.51 -10.68
C ARG A 93 1.97 0.35 -10.82
N PHE A 94 1.54 -0.85 -11.19
CA PHE A 94 0.14 -1.23 -11.47
C PHE A 94 -0.58 -0.22 -12.38
N GLN A 95 0.10 0.24 -13.42
CA GLN A 95 -0.36 1.34 -14.25
C GLN A 95 -1.32 0.85 -15.34
N PHE A 96 -2.58 1.30 -15.31
CA PHE A 96 -3.51 1.07 -16.40
C PHE A 96 -3.04 1.78 -17.68
N ARG A 97 -2.92 1.03 -18.78
CA ARG A 97 -2.48 1.53 -20.10
C ARG A 97 -3.64 1.70 -21.08
N GLY A 98 -4.77 1.03 -20.84
CA GLY A 98 -5.94 1.09 -21.70
C GLY A 98 -6.75 -0.21 -21.69
N GLU A 99 -7.92 -0.17 -22.32
CA GLU A 99 -8.77 -1.34 -22.56
C GLU A 99 -9.24 -1.34 -24.02
N ILE A 100 -8.99 -2.43 -24.75
CA ILE A 100 -9.41 -2.61 -26.14
C ILE A 100 -10.00 -4.01 -26.30
N GLY A 101 -11.18 -4.11 -26.91
CA GLY A 101 -11.84 -5.40 -27.14
C GLY A 101 -12.11 -6.20 -25.86
N GLY A 102 -12.35 -5.53 -24.73
CA GLY A 102 -12.55 -6.15 -23.41
C GLY A 102 -11.26 -6.62 -22.71
N VAL A 103 -10.09 -6.37 -23.30
CA VAL A 103 -8.79 -6.68 -22.72
C VAL A 103 -8.20 -5.43 -22.08
N MET A 104 -8.13 -5.44 -20.75
CA MET A 104 -7.46 -4.41 -19.95
C MET A 104 -5.94 -4.68 -19.90
N VAL A 105 -5.14 -3.65 -20.20
CA VAL A 105 -3.68 -3.71 -20.15
C VAL A 105 -3.17 -2.93 -18.95
N VAL A 106 -2.35 -3.58 -18.12
CA VAL A 106 -1.69 -3.01 -16.95
C VAL A 106 -0.18 -3.22 -17.07
N ASP A 107 0.62 -2.18 -16.83
CA ASP A 107 2.09 -2.22 -16.81
C ASP A 107 2.62 -2.16 -15.37
N ASP A 108 3.60 -3.00 -15.02
CA ASP A 108 4.27 -3.02 -13.73
C ASP A 108 5.77 -3.38 -13.87
N TYR A 109 6.63 -2.67 -13.13
CA TYR A 109 8.09 -2.85 -13.14
C TYR A 109 8.62 -3.87 -12.11
N GLY A 110 7.72 -4.44 -11.30
CA GLY A 110 8.03 -5.41 -10.27
C GLY A 110 8.83 -6.58 -10.84
N HIS A 111 9.99 -6.84 -10.24
CA HIS A 111 10.93 -7.88 -10.69
C HIS A 111 11.39 -8.77 -9.54
N HIS A 112 11.07 -8.40 -8.30
CA HIS A 112 11.20 -9.28 -7.14
C HIS A 112 9.96 -10.17 -7.01
N PRO A 113 10.08 -11.46 -6.62
CA PRO A 113 8.93 -12.34 -6.39
C PRO A 113 7.83 -11.72 -5.52
N THR A 114 8.21 -11.08 -4.41
CA THR A 114 7.27 -10.36 -3.52
C THR A 114 6.50 -9.24 -4.22
N GLU A 115 7.14 -8.48 -5.11
CA GLU A 115 6.47 -7.42 -5.87
C GLU A 115 5.48 -8.01 -6.87
N ILE A 116 5.90 -9.07 -7.57
CA ILE A 116 5.06 -9.80 -8.54
C ILE A 116 3.84 -10.41 -7.84
N GLN A 117 4.03 -11.05 -6.68
CA GLN A 117 2.93 -11.59 -5.87
C GLN A 117 1.94 -10.50 -5.46
N ALA A 118 2.42 -9.32 -5.05
CA ALA A 118 1.56 -8.20 -4.67
C ALA A 118 0.73 -7.68 -5.87
N VAL A 119 1.33 -7.57 -7.05
CA VAL A 119 0.66 -7.17 -8.30
C VAL A 119 -0.42 -8.17 -8.68
N LEU A 120 -0.11 -9.47 -8.65
CA LEU A 120 -1.08 -10.51 -8.98
C LEU A 120 -2.23 -10.59 -7.96
N ALA A 121 -1.94 -10.38 -6.68
CA ALA A 121 -2.97 -10.31 -5.64
C ALA A 121 -3.92 -9.13 -5.89
N ALA A 122 -3.39 -7.95 -6.24
CA ALA A 122 -4.21 -6.78 -6.57
C ALA A 122 -5.08 -7.02 -7.81
N ALA A 123 -4.53 -7.61 -8.87
CA ALA A 123 -5.29 -7.94 -10.08
C ALA A 123 -6.44 -8.92 -9.79
N ARG A 124 -6.18 -9.97 -9.01
CA ARG A 124 -7.18 -11.00 -8.67
C ARG A 124 -8.27 -10.49 -7.73
N ALA A 125 -7.92 -9.67 -6.75
CA ALA A 125 -8.88 -9.13 -5.78
C ALA A 125 -9.75 -8.02 -6.38
N GLY A 126 -9.20 -7.27 -7.35
CA GLY A 126 -9.81 -6.03 -7.82
C GLY A 126 -10.65 -6.15 -9.09
N LEU A 127 -10.24 -6.99 -10.04
CA LEU A 127 -10.69 -6.85 -11.43
C LEU A 127 -11.71 -7.89 -11.89
N ASP A 128 -11.98 -8.94 -11.10
CA ASP A 128 -12.86 -10.09 -11.44
C ASP A 128 -12.73 -10.54 -12.91
N ARG A 129 -11.48 -10.68 -13.36
CA ARG A 129 -11.10 -10.97 -14.75
C ARG A 129 -10.04 -12.06 -14.79
N ARG A 130 -9.95 -12.76 -15.93
CA ARG A 130 -8.83 -13.66 -16.21
C ARG A 130 -7.53 -12.85 -16.25
N VAL A 131 -6.55 -13.23 -15.43
CA VAL A 131 -5.23 -12.60 -15.39
C VAL A 131 -4.29 -13.33 -16.35
N LEU A 132 -3.72 -12.59 -17.31
CA LEU A 132 -2.65 -13.04 -18.20
C LEU A 132 -1.39 -12.21 -17.90
N VAL A 133 -0.24 -12.87 -17.78
CA VAL A 133 1.02 -12.23 -17.39
C VAL A 133 2.05 -12.42 -18.50
N ALA A 134 2.59 -11.32 -19.01
CA ALA A 134 3.80 -11.30 -19.81
C ALA A 134 4.95 -10.81 -18.92
N PHE A 135 5.87 -11.70 -18.56
CA PHE A 135 6.96 -11.40 -17.62
C PHE A 135 8.32 -11.60 -18.29
N GLN A 136 9.22 -10.65 -18.08
CA GLN A 136 10.63 -10.75 -18.48
C GLN A 136 11.49 -10.75 -17.21
N PRO A 137 12.19 -11.86 -16.89
CA PRO A 137 13.12 -11.87 -15.77
C PRO A 137 14.24 -10.83 -15.96
N HIS A 138 14.57 -10.10 -14.90
CA HIS A 138 15.59 -9.05 -14.94
C HIS A 138 16.92 -9.53 -14.33
N ARG A 139 17.91 -9.79 -15.20
CA ARG A 139 19.29 -10.26 -14.91
C ARG A 139 19.39 -11.73 -14.48
N TYR A 140 20.35 -12.45 -15.07
CA TYR A 140 20.61 -13.86 -14.80
C TYR A 140 20.84 -14.15 -13.30
N THR A 141 21.71 -13.38 -12.65
CA THR A 141 22.10 -13.62 -11.24
C THR A 141 20.91 -13.53 -10.29
N ARG A 142 20.00 -12.59 -10.54
CA ARG A 142 18.80 -12.41 -9.72
C ARG A 142 17.79 -13.52 -9.95
N THR A 143 17.54 -13.91 -11.21
CA THR A 143 16.68 -15.05 -11.52
C THR A 143 17.18 -16.31 -10.83
N HIS A 144 18.48 -16.61 -10.93
CA HIS A 144 19.07 -17.78 -10.29
C HIS A 144 18.90 -17.73 -8.76
N GLN A 145 19.17 -16.59 -8.13
CA GLN A 145 19.09 -16.43 -6.66
C GLN A 145 17.66 -16.57 -6.12
N LEU A 146 16.64 -16.21 -6.89
CA LEU A 146 15.25 -16.13 -6.45
C LEU A 146 14.36 -17.19 -7.14
N THR A 147 14.96 -18.29 -7.62
CA THR A 147 14.22 -19.30 -8.43
C THR A 147 13.14 -20.04 -7.62
N GLU A 148 13.36 -20.22 -6.31
CA GLU A 148 12.47 -20.98 -5.42
C GLU A 148 11.60 -20.11 -4.49
N GLU A 149 11.66 -18.77 -4.64
CA GLU A 149 10.81 -17.82 -3.91
C GLU A 149 9.50 -17.51 -4.63
#